data_AF-A0AAU2X0I2-F1
#
_entry.id   AF-A0AAU2X0I2-F1
#
_cell.length_a   1.000
_cell.length_b   1.000
_cell.length_c   1.000
_cell.angle_alpha   90.00
_cell.angle_beta   90.00
_cell.angle_gamma   90.00
#
_symmetry.space_group_name_H-M   'P 1'
#
loop_
_entity.id
_entity.type
_entity.pdbx_description
1 polymer ?
#
loop_
_entity_poly.entity_id
_entity_poly.type
_entity_poly.pdbx_seq_one_letter_code
_entity_poly.pdbx_strand_id
1 'polypeptide(L)'
;MSGVVRDDGSTVEEGAGDRSRDDGRPPRRPDPVPRRGAAATAGHWLARGVAVVLLVPFRLLWELLKLTGRLLLVALVFSWRRLLVPGAKLVHRWILVPGWAFFRDFLWGWLLRTVLWGIILTPVLAFLLDQVLKPLQRAIERYLWRRVLKPFGLLAWRHVLRPTARGLLWLAWRLLYHLVIQPLTALWKWVLRPLWRAFRQVLTFGWRVATVIVGAVVVVPSRYVYRFVLKPVLVGLAVVWTAVVVPPFRWTYRRVLLPMNRFAADIMGAVFGR
;
A
#
# COMPACT_ATOMS: atom_id res chain seq x y z
N MET A 1 -30.32 -31.07 34.91
CA MET A 1 -29.83 -31.87 33.77
C MET A 1 -28.36 -31.54 33.56
N SER A 2 -27.50 -32.54 33.82
CA SER A 2 -26.13 -32.75 33.29
C SER A 2 -25.12 -31.59 33.47
N GLY A 3 -24.03 -31.69 34.25
CA GLY A 3 -23.11 -32.80 34.50
C GLY A 3 -21.73 -32.49 33.87
N VAL A 4 -20.66 -33.13 34.36
CA VAL A 4 -19.23 -33.08 33.93
C VAL A 4 -18.40 -32.05 34.72
N VAL A 5 -17.61 -32.36 35.76
CA VAL A 5 -16.66 -33.47 36.08
C VAL A 5 -15.47 -33.53 35.11
N ARG A 6 -14.32 -32.99 35.52
CA ARG A 6 -12.96 -33.34 35.06
C ARG A 6 -11.92 -32.53 35.86
N ASP A 7 -10.80 -33.02 36.36
CA ASP A 7 -10.27 -34.35 36.72
C ASP A 7 -8.95 -34.01 37.45
N ASP A 8 -8.73 -34.62 38.61
CA ASP A 8 -7.50 -34.49 39.40
C ASP A 8 -6.45 -35.42 38.79
N GLY A 9 -5.38 -34.82 38.25
CA GLY A 9 -4.27 -35.52 37.62
C GLY A 9 -2.96 -35.29 38.35
N SER A 10 -2.82 -35.87 39.53
CA SER A 10 -1.55 -36.11 40.21
C SER A 10 -0.73 -37.13 39.42
N THR A 11 0.43 -36.75 38.89
CA THR A 11 1.53 -37.69 38.61
C THR A 11 2.78 -37.25 39.35
N VAL A 12 2.97 -37.96 40.45
CA VAL A 12 4.23 -38.30 41.09
C VAL A 12 5.18 -38.89 40.04
N GLU A 13 6.34 -38.27 39.85
CA GLU A 13 7.63 -38.90 39.55
C GLU A 13 8.63 -38.08 40.37
N GLU A 14 9.11 -38.50 41.54
CA GLU A 14 9.85 -39.72 41.85
C GLU A 14 11.00 -39.97 40.86
N GLY A 15 12.03 -39.14 41.01
CA GLY A 15 13.33 -39.28 40.37
C GLY A 15 14.44 -39.00 41.38
N ALA A 16 14.38 -39.68 42.52
CA ALA A 16 15.50 -39.79 43.44
C ALA A 16 16.57 -40.69 42.81
N GLY A 17 17.75 -40.13 42.56
CA GLY A 17 18.94 -40.91 42.27
C GLY A 17 19.70 -40.42 41.06
N ASP A 18 20.58 -39.45 41.27
CA ASP A 18 21.91 -39.61 40.69
C ASP A 18 22.95 -39.15 41.71
N ARG A 19 23.60 -40.16 42.29
CA ARG A 19 24.69 -40.00 43.23
C ARG A 19 25.87 -39.47 42.43
N SER A 20 26.21 -38.21 42.72
CA SER A 20 27.58 -37.71 42.88
C SER A 20 28.65 -38.76 42.61
N ARG A 21 28.98 -38.92 41.33
CA ARG A 21 30.21 -39.54 40.87
C ARG A 21 31.25 -38.43 40.94
N ASP A 22 31.87 -38.35 42.12
CA ASP A 22 33.04 -37.53 42.40
C ASP A 22 34.24 -38.14 41.66
N ASP A 23 34.28 -37.92 40.34
CA ASP A 23 35.45 -38.19 39.52
C ASP A 23 36.51 -37.18 39.93
N GLY A 24 37.48 -37.61 40.73
CA GLY A 24 38.65 -36.86 41.22
C GLY A 24 39.55 -36.31 40.12
N ARG A 25 39.01 -35.46 39.26
CA ARG A 25 39.77 -34.65 38.32
C ARG A 25 40.48 -33.56 39.10
N PRO A 26 41.79 -33.37 38.88
CA PRO A 26 42.50 -32.24 39.46
C PRO A 26 41.80 -30.93 39.04
N PRO A 27 41.77 -29.92 39.92
CA PRO A 27 41.10 -28.65 39.64
C PRO A 27 41.66 -28.07 38.35
N ARG A 28 40.83 -28.07 37.29
CA ARG A 28 41.16 -27.39 36.05
C ARG A 28 41.46 -25.94 36.42
N ARG A 29 42.68 -25.50 36.14
CA ARG A 29 43.06 -24.08 36.24
C ARG A 29 41.98 -23.26 35.55
N PRO A 30 41.46 -22.20 36.18
CA PRO A 30 40.45 -21.36 35.54
C PRO A 30 41.03 -20.82 34.24
N ASP A 31 40.45 -21.26 33.12
CA ASP A 31 40.79 -20.73 31.81
C ASP A 31 40.62 -19.20 31.84
N PRO A 32 41.55 -18.43 31.26
CA PRO A 32 41.45 -16.98 31.24
C PRO A 32 40.15 -16.59 30.54
N VAL A 33 39.18 -16.10 31.34
CA VAL A 33 37.87 -15.66 30.86
C VAL A 33 38.10 -14.67 29.71
N PRO A 34 37.72 -14.99 28.46
CA PRO A 34 37.95 -14.09 27.35
C PRO A 34 37.12 -12.83 27.62
N ARG A 35 37.80 -11.70 27.84
CA ARG A 35 37.22 -10.34 27.98
C ARG A 35 36.55 -9.83 26.67
N ARG A 36 35.89 -10.71 25.92
CA ARG A 36 35.07 -10.37 24.72
C ARG A 36 33.64 -9.95 25.07
N GLY A 37 33.28 -9.88 26.35
CA GLY A 37 31.92 -9.58 26.79
C GLY A 37 31.48 -8.12 26.62
N ALA A 38 32.35 -7.12 26.86
CA ALA A 38 31.87 -5.73 26.98
C ALA A 38 31.35 -5.14 25.66
N ALA A 39 32.02 -5.37 24.52
CA ALA A 39 31.59 -4.84 23.23
C ALA A 39 30.37 -5.57 22.64
N ALA A 40 30.26 -6.89 22.87
CA ALA A 40 29.10 -7.68 22.45
C ALA A 40 27.83 -7.28 23.22
N THR A 41 27.97 -6.84 24.48
CA THR A 41 26.83 -6.45 25.31
C THR A 41 26.19 -5.16 24.81
N ALA A 42 26.97 -4.14 24.42
CA ALA A 42 26.43 -2.86 23.94
C ALA A 42 25.63 -3.01 22.64
N GLY A 43 26.14 -3.77 21.67
CA GLY A 43 25.44 -4.04 20.41
C GLY A 43 24.12 -4.78 20.61
N HIS A 44 24.09 -5.74 21.54
CA HIS A 44 22.89 -6.53 21.86
C HIS A 44 21.77 -5.68 22.47
N TRP A 45 22.10 -4.75 23.37
CA TRP A 45 21.12 -3.81 23.94
C TRP A 45 20.54 -2.87 22.88
N LEU A 46 21.38 -2.40 21.96
CA LEU A 46 20.95 -1.57 20.83
C LEU A 46 20.04 -2.36 19.87
N ALA A 47 20.40 -3.59 19.54
CA ALA A 47 19.58 -4.47 18.70
C ALA A 47 18.22 -4.76 19.36
N ARG A 48 18.19 -5.02 20.68
CA ARG A 48 16.94 -5.18 21.43
C ARG A 48 16.11 -3.91 21.47
N GLY A 49 16.73 -2.75 21.68
CA GLY A 49 16.04 -1.46 21.66
C GLY A 49 15.38 -1.21 20.30
N VAL A 50 16.13 -1.38 19.21
CA VAL A 50 15.61 -1.24 17.83
C VAL A 50 14.51 -2.27 17.55
N ALA A 51 14.71 -3.52 17.94
CA ALA A 51 13.71 -4.56 17.77
C ALA A 51 12.41 -4.23 18.52
N VAL A 52 12.47 -3.79 19.78
CA VAL A 52 11.28 -3.40 20.54
C VAL A 52 10.61 -2.18 19.89
N VAL A 53 11.38 -1.15 19.53
CA VAL A 53 10.86 0.08 18.92
C VAL A 53 10.23 -0.15 17.56
N LEU A 54 10.70 -1.11 16.76
CA LEU A 54 10.11 -1.43 15.46
C LEU A 54 8.98 -2.46 15.56
N LEU A 55 9.19 -3.50 16.36
CA LEU A 55 8.32 -4.69 16.38
C LEU A 55 7.07 -4.47 17.21
N VAL A 56 7.13 -3.67 18.28
CA VAL A 56 5.95 -3.31 19.08
C VAL A 56 4.92 -2.51 18.27
N PRO A 57 5.25 -1.39 17.60
CA PRO A 57 4.28 -0.66 16.80
C PRO A 57 3.83 -1.46 15.58
N PHE A 58 4.71 -2.25 14.96
CA PHE A 58 4.32 -3.13 13.86
C PHE A 58 3.32 -4.21 14.30
N ARG A 59 3.52 -4.80 15.49
CA ARG A 59 2.60 -5.80 16.06
C ARG A 59 1.27 -5.18 16.45
N LEU A 60 1.28 -4.01 17.09
CA LEU A 60 0.07 -3.23 17.38
C LEU A 60 -0.70 -2.91 16.09
N LEU A 61 0.01 -2.54 15.02
CA LEU A 61 -0.60 -2.27 13.73
C LEU A 61 -1.31 -3.52 13.16
N TRP A 62 -0.67 -4.67 13.28
CA TRP A 62 -1.24 -5.94 12.82
C TRP A 62 -2.48 -6.36 13.62
N GLU A 63 -2.45 -6.23 14.94
CA GLU A 63 -3.62 -6.49 15.79
C GLU A 63 -4.76 -5.51 15.51
N LEU A 64 -4.44 -4.22 15.33
CA LEU A 64 -5.43 -3.22 14.94
C LEU A 64 -6.05 -3.54 13.58
N LEU A 65 -5.24 -3.96 12.60
CA LEU A 65 -5.72 -4.36 11.28
C LEU A 65 -6.66 -5.58 11.35
N LYS A 66 -6.31 -6.60 12.15
CA LYS A 66 -7.16 -7.77 12.37
C LYS A 66 -8.48 -7.42 13.04
N LEU A 67 -8.45 -6.63 14.12
CA LEU A 67 -9.66 -6.18 14.82
C LEU A 67 -10.56 -5.37 13.90
N THR A 68 -9.95 -4.48 13.11
CA THR A 68 -10.66 -3.64 12.14
C THR A 68 -11.31 -4.47 11.05
N GLY A 69 -10.59 -5.47 10.51
CA GLY A 69 -11.14 -6.42 9.53
C GLY A 69 -12.33 -7.21 10.08
N ARG A 70 -12.26 -7.67 11.34
CA ARG A 70 -13.39 -8.33 12.02
C ARG A 70 -14.59 -7.39 12.19
N LEU A 71 -14.36 -6.16 12.64
CA LEU A 71 -15.41 -5.17 12.81
C LEU A 71 -16.09 -4.84 11.48
N LEU A 72 -15.31 -4.72 10.40
CA LEU A 72 -15.82 -4.50 9.05
C LEU A 72 -16.70 -5.67 8.59
N LEU A 73 -16.28 -6.91 8.83
CA LEU A 73 -17.03 -8.10 8.46
C LEU A 73 -18.35 -8.18 9.23
N VAL A 74 -18.33 -7.87 10.52
CA VAL A 74 -19.54 -7.77 11.35
C VAL A 74 -20.46 -6.65 10.84
N ALA A 75 -19.93 -5.47 10.57
CA ALA A 75 -20.72 -4.34 10.06
C ALA A 75 -21.31 -4.62 8.68
N LEU A 76 -20.57 -5.31 7.81
CA LEU A 76 -21.01 -5.72 6.48
C LEU A 76 -22.11 -6.77 6.58
N VAL A 77 -21.92 -7.82 7.38
CA VAL A 77 -22.93 -8.87 7.60
C VAL A 77 -24.18 -8.29 8.28
N PHE A 78 -24.01 -7.39 9.24
CA PHE A 78 -25.11 -6.70 9.89
C PHE A 78 -25.87 -5.83 8.90
N SER A 79 -25.18 -5.03 8.08
CA SER A 79 -25.79 -4.21 7.04
C SER A 79 -26.52 -5.08 6.02
N TRP A 80 -25.91 -6.18 5.57
CA TRP A 80 -26.52 -7.14 4.65
C TRP A 80 -27.81 -7.71 5.23
N ARG A 81 -27.78 -8.23 6.47
CA ARG A 81 -28.98 -8.77 7.14
C ARG A 81 -30.04 -7.70 7.39
N ARG A 82 -29.64 -6.48 7.77
CA ARG A 82 -30.57 -5.40 8.11
C ARG A 82 -31.17 -4.72 6.89
N LEU A 83 -30.48 -4.69 5.74
CA LEU A 83 -30.96 -4.04 4.51
C LEU A 83 -31.62 -5.02 3.54
N LEU A 84 -31.10 -6.24 3.38
CA LEU A 84 -31.71 -7.19 2.45
C LEU A 84 -33.00 -7.77 2.97
N VAL A 85 -33.16 -7.97 4.27
CA VAL A 85 -34.42 -8.50 4.81
C VAL A 85 -35.59 -7.54 4.56
N PRO A 86 -35.50 -6.23 4.89
CA PRO A 86 -36.57 -5.30 4.55
C PRO A 86 -36.63 -5.03 3.06
N GLY A 87 -35.50 -4.96 2.34
CA GLY A 87 -35.49 -4.78 0.88
C GLY A 87 -36.21 -5.92 0.16
N ALA A 88 -35.92 -7.17 0.52
CA ALA A 88 -36.57 -8.35 -0.02
C ALA A 88 -38.04 -8.43 0.39
N LYS A 89 -38.38 -8.07 1.64
CA LYS A 89 -39.79 -7.98 2.06
C LYS A 89 -40.54 -6.89 1.30
N LEU A 90 -39.93 -5.74 1.05
CA LEU A 90 -40.54 -4.66 0.28
C LEU A 90 -40.77 -5.13 -1.15
N VAL A 91 -39.75 -5.67 -1.81
CA VAL A 91 -39.84 -6.22 -3.17
C VAL A 91 -40.92 -7.32 -3.24
N HIS A 92 -40.94 -8.24 -2.29
CA HIS A 92 -41.92 -9.31 -2.25
C HIS A 92 -43.35 -8.75 -2.09
N ARG A 93 -43.54 -7.82 -1.14
CA ARG A 93 -44.85 -7.27 -0.86
C ARG A 93 -45.35 -6.30 -1.93
N TRP A 94 -44.46 -5.59 -2.61
CA TRP A 94 -44.83 -4.61 -3.65
C TRP A 94 -44.87 -5.15 -5.06
N ILE A 95 -44.11 -6.20 -5.39
CA ILE A 95 -44.01 -6.71 -6.76
C ILE A 95 -44.66 -8.08 -6.86
N LEU A 96 -44.34 -8.99 -5.93
CA LEU A 96 -44.87 -10.35 -5.96
C LEU A 96 -46.36 -10.38 -5.59
N VAL A 97 -46.80 -9.63 -4.58
CA VAL A 97 -48.23 -9.62 -4.18
C VAL A 97 -49.16 -9.08 -5.28
N PRO A 98 -48.95 -7.88 -5.86
CA PRO A 98 -49.84 -7.39 -6.91
C PRO A 98 -49.64 -8.14 -8.23
N GLY A 99 -48.41 -8.56 -8.54
CA GLY A 99 -48.15 -9.43 -9.69
C GLY A 99 -48.92 -10.75 -9.59
N TRP A 100 -48.92 -11.37 -8.41
CA TRP A 100 -49.65 -12.61 -8.13
C TRP A 100 -51.16 -12.40 -8.09
N ALA A 101 -51.65 -11.32 -7.46
CA ALA A 101 -53.07 -11.00 -7.44
C ALA A 101 -53.60 -10.76 -8.86
N PHE A 102 -52.89 -9.97 -9.67
CA PHE A 102 -53.23 -9.75 -11.07
C PHE A 102 -53.20 -11.06 -11.86
N PHE A 103 -52.15 -11.86 -11.70
CA PHE A 103 -52.05 -13.14 -12.39
C PHE A 103 -53.18 -14.09 -11.99
N ARG A 104 -53.50 -14.17 -10.69
CA ARG A 104 -54.57 -15.01 -10.16
C ARG A 104 -55.93 -14.53 -10.66
N ASP A 105 -56.25 -13.25 -10.57
CA ASP A 105 -57.56 -12.74 -10.96
C ASP A 105 -57.75 -12.79 -12.48
N PHE A 106 -56.68 -12.55 -13.25
CA PHE A 106 -56.72 -12.65 -14.71
C PHE A 106 -56.78 -14.11 -15.18
N LEU A 107 -55.95 -15.02 -14.62
CA LEU A 107 -56.04 -16.45 -14.95
C LEU A 107 -57.37 -17.01 -14.50
N TRP A 108 -57.82 -16.76 -13.27
CA TRP A 108 -59.07 -17.34 -12.79
C TRP A 108 -60.28 -16.78 -13.53
N GLY A 109 -60.35 -15.47 -13.78
CA GLY A 109 -61.46 -14.89 -14.54
C GLY A 109 -61.51 -15.41 -15.98
N TRP A 110 -60.34 -15.52 -16.63
CA TRP A 110 -60.25 -16.05 -17.99
C TRP A 110 -60.51 -17.55 -18.03
N LEU A 111 -59.90 -18.33 -17.13
CA LEU A 111 -60.02 -19.78 -17.07
C LEU A 111 -61.42 -20.21 -16.64
N LEU A 112 -62.04 -19.58 -15.63
CA LEU A 112 -63.43 -19.87 -15.25
C LEU A 112 -64.37 -19.57 -16.40
N ARG A 113 -64.24 -18.42 -17.06
CA ARG A 113 -65.13 -18.07 -18.18
C ARG A 113 -64.95 -19.05 -19.35
N THR A 114 -63.73 -19.45 -19.64
CA THR A 114 -63.42 -20.37 -20.77
C THR A 114 -63.77 -21.81 -20.43
N VAL A 115 -63.62 -22.24 -19.18
CA VAL A 115 -63.97 -23.60 -18.71
C VAL A 115 -65.48 -23.74 -18.51
N LEU A 116 -66.18 -22.73 -17.97
CA LEU A 116 -67.65 -22.76 -17.88
C LEU A 116 -68.29 -22.85 -19.26
N TRP A 117 -67.82 -22.06 -20.23
CA TRP A 117 -68.29 -22.15 -21.62
C TRP A 117 -67.78 -23.41 -22.32
N GLY A 118 -66.60 -23.88 -21.94
CA GLY A 118 -65.90 -25.00 -22.56
C GLY A 118 -66.43 -26.37 -22.18
N ILE A 119 -67.05 -26.53 -21.02
CA ILE A 119 -67.72 -27.79 -20.62
C ILE A 119 -68.90 -28.14 -21.54
N ILE A 120 -69.49 -27.15 -22.22
CA ILE A 120 -70.54 -27.35 -23.23
C ILE A 120 -69.93 -27.58 -24.63
N LEU A 121 -68.68 -27.17 -24.87
CA LEU A 121 -68.00 -27.15 -26.18
C LEU A 121 -66.80 -28.12 -26.28
N THR A 122 -66.62 -28.97 -25.28
CA THR A 122 -65.39 -29.67 -24.89
C THR A 122 -64.62 -30.42 -26.00
N PRO A 123 -65.25 -31.13 -26.95
CA PRO A 123 -64.49 -31.84 -27.99
C PRO A 123 -63.92 -30.88 -29.05
N VAL A 124 -64.70 -29.87 -29.45
CA VAL A 124 -64.26 -28.85 -30.43
C VAL A 124 -63.23 -27.92 -29.78
N LEU A 125 -63.44 -27.62 -28.50
CA LEU A 125 -62.58 -26.73 -27.75
C LEU A 125 -61.24 -27.37 -27.37
N ALA A 126 -61.17 -28.68 -27.10
CA ALA A 126 -59.88 -29.36 -26.85
C ALA A 126 -58.97 -29.33 -28.08
N PHE A 127 -59.53 -29.53 -29.28
CA PHE A 127 -58.78 -29.48 -30.54
C PHE A 127 -58.34 -28.05 -30.86
N LEU A 128 -59.21 -27.06 -30.63
CA LEU A 128 -58.88 -25.65 -30.82
C LEU A 128 -57.93 -25.12 -29.74
N LEU A 129 -57.99 -25.65 -28.51
CA LEU A 129 -57.04 -25.32 -27.45
C LEU A 129 -55.65 -25.80 -27.82
N ASP A 130 -55.48 -27.04 -28.26
CA ASP A 130 -54.12 -27.54 -28.47
C ASP A 130 -53.43 -26.88 -29.68
N GLN A 131 -54.20 -26.50 -30.70
CA GLN A 131 -53.73 -25.77 -31.88
C GLN A 131 -53.58 -24.25 -31.66
N VAL A 132 -54.54 -23.60 -31.01
CA VAL A 132 -54.56 -22.12 -30.87
C VAL A 132 -54.01 -21.66 -29.53
N LEU A 133 -54.21 -22.42 -28.45
CA LEU A 133 -53.76 -22.00 -27.11
C LEU A 133 -52.24 -22.09 -26.96
N LYS A 134 -51.57 -23.11 -27.51
CA LYS A 134 -50.10 -23.17 -27.49
C LYS A 134 -49.43 -21.96 -28.16
N PRO A 135 -49.80 -21.55 -29.40
CA PRO A 135 -49.21 -20.36 -29.99
C PRO A 135 -49.67 -19.07 -29.31
N LEU A 136 -50.92 -18.98 -28.86
CA LEU A 136 -51.43 -17.81 -28.16
C LEU A 136 -50.76 -17.65 -26.79
N GLN A 137 -50.53 -18.73 -26.04
CA GLN A 137 -49.81 -18.72 -24.78
C GLN A 137 -48.37 -18.29 -24.99
N ARG A 138 -47.68 -18.78 -26.03
CA ARG A 138 -46.32 -18.29 -26.37
C ARG A 138 -46.32 -16.83 -26.83
N ALA A 139 -47.41 -16.35 -27.45
CA ALA A 139 -47.53 -14.96 -27.88
C ALA A 139 -47.80 -14.04 -26.69
N ILE A 140 -48.72 -14.44 -25.80
CA ILE A 140 -49.04 -13.75 -24.55
C ILE A 140 -47.84 -13.76 -23.62
N GLU A 141 -47.15 -14.89 -23.44
CA GLU A 141 -45.93 -14.98 -22.65
C GLU A 141 -44.88 -14.02 -23.19
N ARG A 142 -44.61 -14.01 -24.50
CA ARG A 142 -43.67 -13.05 -25.12
C ARG A 142 -44.13 -11.60 -24.98
N TYR A 143 -45.43 -11.34 -25.10
CA TYR A 143 -45.99 -9.99 -24.97
C TYR A 143 -45.90 -9.49 -23.53
N LEU A 144 -46.28 -10.32 -22.56
CA LEU A 144 -46.19 -10.05 -21.13
C LEU A 144 -44.73 -9.87 -20.71
N TRP A 145 -43.83 -10.70 -21.23
CA TRP A 145 -42.39 -10.55 -21.00
C TRP A 145 -41.87 -9.21 -21.51
N ARG A 146 -42.20 -8.85 -22.75
CA ARG A 146 -41.70 -7.62 -23.39
C ARG A 146 -42.33 -6.36 -22.82
N ARG A 147 -43.61 -6.41 -22.46
CA ARG A 147 -44.41 -5.22 -22.16
C ARG A 147 -44.63 -4.97 -20.69
N VAL A 148 -44.54 -6.01 -19.85
CA VAL A 148 -44.72 -5.87 -18.40
C VAL A 148 -43.42 -6.19 -17.69
N LEU A 149 -42.84 -7.37 -17.90
CA LEU A 149 -41.64 -7.79 -17.16
C LEU A 149 -40.41 -6.93 -17.47
N LYS A 150 -40.15 -6.62 -18.74
CA LYS A 150 -39.02 -5.77 -19.13
C LYS A 150 -39.09 -4.36 -18.55
N PRO A 151 -40.18 -3.58 -18.74
CA PRO A 151 -40.23 -2.22 -18.22
C PRO A 151 -40.31 -2.19 -16.69
N PHE A 152 -41.06 -3.08 -16.05
CA PHE A 152 -41.08 -3.14 -14.58
C PHE A 152 -39.76 -3.59 -14.00
N GLY A 153 -39.10 -4.58 -14.61
CA GLY A 153 -37.76 -5.02 -14.20
C GLY A 153 -36.74 -3.90 -14.32
N LEU A 154 -36.78 -3.13 -15.43
CA LEU A 154 -35.91 -1.97 -15.61
C LEU A 154 -36.24 -0.82 -14.66
N LEU A 155 -37.52 -0.53 -14.41
CA LEU A 155 -37.92 0.49 -13.45
C LEU A 155 -37.50 0.11 -12.03
N ALA A 156 -37.80 -1.12 -11.59
CA ALA A 156 -37.40 -1.62 -10.28
C ALA A 156 -35.87 -1.64 -10.12
N TRP A 157 -35.15 -2.08 -11.17
CA TRP A 157 -33.69 -2.02 -11.18
C TRP A 157 -33.16 -0.59 -11.05
N ARG A 158 -33.74 0.36 -11.81
CA ARG A 158 -33.27 1.74 -11.89
C ARG A 158 -33.64 2.57 -10.67
N HIS A 159 -34.84 2.38 -10.12
CA HIS A 159 -35.36 3.15 -8.98
C HIS A 159 -35.03 2.55 -7.62
N VAL A 160 -34.86 1.23 -7.50
CA VAL A 160 -34.63 0.61 -6.20
C VAL A 160 -33.21 0.06 -6.12
N LEU A 161 -32.80 -0.79 -7.06
CA LEU A 161 -31.49 -1.42 -6.97
C LEU A 161 -30.34 -0.44 -7.16
N ARG A 162 -30.45 0.47 -8.14
CA ARG A 162 -29.38 1.45 -8.43
C ARG A 162 -29.09 2.40 -7.25
N PRO A 163 -30.07 3.07 -6.62
CA PRO A 163 -29.78 3.94 -5.48
C PRO A 163 -29.36 3.13 -4.25
N THR A 164 -29.93 1.95 -4.02
CA THR A 164 -29.55 1.12 -2.88
C THR A 164 -28.11 0.60 -3.03
N ALA A 165 -27.75 0.10 -4.20
CA ALA A 165 -26.39 -0.35 -4.50
C ALA A 165 -25.40 0.82 -4.41
N ARG A 166 -25.77 2.00 -4.92
CA ARG A 166 -24.91 3.20 -4.87
C ARG A 166 -24.76 3.72 -3.43
N GLY A 167 -25.82 3.67 -2.62
CA GLY A 167 -25.79 3.97 -1.19
C GLY A 167 -24.91 2.98 -0.42
N LEU A 168 -25.03 1.68 -0.70
CA LEU A 168 -24.15 0.66 -0.12
C LEU A 168 -22.69 0.85 -0.53
N LEU A 169 -22.44 1.12 -1.81
CA LEU A 169 -21.09 1.34 -2.32
C LEU A 169 -20.49 2.60 -1.71
N TRP A 170 -21.28 3.67 -1.54
CA TRP A 170 -20.85 4.89 -0.87
C TRP A 170 -20.53 4.63 0.61
N LEU A 171 -21.38 3.89 1.32
CA LEU A 171 -21.15 3.56 2.73
C LEU A 171 -19.92 2.66 2.90
N ALA A 172 -19.78 1.64 2.05
CA ALA A 172 -18.64 0.74 2.03
C ALA A 172 -17.35 1.49 1.69
N TRP A 173 -17.38 2.35 0.67
CA TRP A 173 -16.25 3.21 0.31
C TRP A 173 -15.88 4.17 1.45
N ARG A 174 -16.87 4.79 2.09
CA ARG A 174 -16.65 5.72 3.20
C ARG A 174 -16.09 5.00 4.43
N LEU A 175 -16.59 3.82 4.76
CA LEU A 175 -16.03 2.98 5.81
C LEU A 175 -14.60 2.60 5.48
N LEU A 176 -14.34 2.11 4.26
CA LEU A 176 -13.00 1.74 3.82
C LEU A 176 -12.05 2.95 3.89
N TYR A 177 -12.50 4.12 3.45
CA TYR A 177 -11.73 5.35 3.51
C TYR A 177 -11.38 5.73 4.96
N HIS A 178 -12.36 5.76 5.88
CA HIS A 178 -12.07 6.07 7.28
C HIS A 178 -11.28 4.96 8.01
N LEU A 179 -11.55 3.69 7.75
CA LEU A 179 -10.86 2.58 8.41
C LEU A 179 -9.48 2.27 7.86
N VAL A 180 -9.18 2.61 6.60
CA VAL A 180 -7.89 2.30 6.01
C VAL A 180 -7.05 3.57 5.91
N ILE A 181 -7.59 4.61 5.29
CA ILE A 181 -6.81 5.82 5.00
C ILE A 181 -6.57 6.61 6.27
N GLN A 182 -7.52 6.66 7.20
CA GLN A 182 -7.33 7.42 8.43
C GLN A 182 -6.27 6.80 9.38
N PRO A 183 -6.26 5.49 9.68
CA PRO A 183 -5.17 4.92 10.45
C PRO A 183 -3.86 4.91 9.67
N LEU A 184 -3.88 4.77 8.35
CA LEU A 184 -2.65 4.84 7.55
C LEU A 184 -2.03 6.25 7.58
N THR A 185 -2.87 7.30 7.51
CA THR A 185 -2.40 8.69 7.64
C THR A 185 -2.04 9.05 9.09
N ALA A 186 -2.74 8.50 10.08
CA ALA A 186 -2.35 8.62 11.48
C ALA A 186 -1.00 7.93 11.72
N LEU A 187 -0.79 6.73 11.19
CA LEU A 187 0.48 6.00 11.26
C LEU A 187 1.61 6.78 10.59
N TRP A 188 1.36 7.34 9.40
CA TRP A 188 2.33 8.19 8.73
C TRP A 188 2.71 9.41 9.58
N LYS A 189 1.72 10.08 10.17
CA LYS A 189 1.94 11.26 11.02
C LYS A 189 2.62 10.93 12.35
N TRP A 190 2.29 9.80 12.97
CA TRP A 190 2.73 9.45 14.32
C TRP A 190 3.95 8.54 14.38
N VAL A 191 4.17 7.69 13.40
CA VAL A 191 5.32 6.77 13.38
C VAL A 191 6.34 7.22 12.36
N LEU A 192 5.89 7.47 11.12
CA LEU A 192 6.85 7.73 10.05
C LEU A 192 7.48 9.12 10.13
N ARG A 193 6.70 10.13 10.54
CA ARG A 193 7.21 11.49 10.76
C ARG A 193 8.31 11.56 11.84
N PRO A 194 8.13 11.01 13.05
CA PRO A 194 9.21 11.01 14.04
C PRO A 194 10.35 10.08 13.65
N LEU A 195 10.08 8.92 13.03
CA LEU A 195 11.15 8.04 12.53
C LEU A 195 12.01 8.74 11.48
N TRP A 196 11.38 9.45 10.55
CA TRP A 196 12.08 10.25 9.53
C TRP A 196 12.89 11.38 10.15
N ARG A 197 12.38 12.04 11.19
CA ARG A 197 13.13 13.07 11.94
C ARG A 197 14.35 12.47 12.64
N ALA A 198 14.18 11.34 13.33
CA ALA A 198 15.28 10.63 13.99
C ALA A 198 16.33 10.18 12.96
N PHE A 199 15.89 9.59 11.85
CA PHE A 199 16.77 9.17 10.76
C PHE A 199 17.54 10.35 10.17
N ARG A 200 16.86 11.47 9.90
CA ARG A 200 17.53 12.70 9.46
C ARG A 200 18.56 13.19 10.46
N GLN A 201 18.25 13.16 11.76
CA GLN A 201 19.19 13.57 12.79
C GLN A 201 20.44 12.68 12.78
N VAL A 202 20.27 11.36 12.79
CA VAL A 202 21.38 10.39 12.70
C VAL A 202 22.21 10.63 11.44
N LEU A 203 21.55 10.84 10.30
CA LEU A 203 22.24 11.09 9.03
C LEU A 203 23.02 12.42 9.06
N THR A 204 22.44 13.51 9.56
CA THR A 204 23.16 14.78 9.71
C THR A 204 24.31 14.70 10.71
N PHE A 205 24.15 13.90 11.77
CA PHE A 205 25.19 13.72 12.77
C PHE A 205 26.35 12.91 12.19
N GLY A 206 26.04 11.80 11.52
CA GLY A 206 27.01 10.99 10.78
C GLY A 206 27.73 11.80 9.72
N TRP A 207 27.01 12.64 8.96
CA TRP A 207 27.62 13.54 7.98
C TRP A 207 28.58 14.54 8.64
N ARG A 208 28.18 15.19 9.74
CA ARG A 208 29.06 16.11 10.47
C ARG A 208 30.33 15.41 10.94
N VAL A 209 30.20 14.25 11.58
CA VAL A 209 31.34 13.47 12.05
C VAL A 209 32.24 13.07 10.87
N ALA A 210 31.66 12.60 9.77
CA ALA A 210 32.41 12.27 8.55
C ALA A 210 33.16 13.48 8.00
N THR A 211 32.53 14.65 7.91
CA THR A 211 33.20 15.87 7.41
C THR A 211 34.30 16.36 8.36
N VAL A 212 34.16 16.19 9.68
CA VAL A 212 35.21 16.54 10.64
C VAL A 212 36.39 15.57 10.53
N ILE A 213 36.13 14.26 10.43
CA ILE A 213 37.17 13.25 10.27
C ILE A 213 37.90 13.46 8.93
N VAL A 214 37.18 13.59 7.82
CA VAL A 214 37.78 13.85 6.50
C VAL A 214 38.52 15.19 6.50
N GLY A 215 37.95 16.22 7.14
CA GLY A 215 38.61 17.52 7.31
C GLY A 215 39.94 17.39 8.05
N ALA A 216 39.95 16.72 9.19
CA ALA A 216 41.15 16.54 10.01
C ALA A 216 42.18 15.62 9.36
N VAL A 217 41.74 14.51 8.76
CA VAL A 217 42.62 13.45 8.23
C VAL A 217 43.12 13.76 6.82
N VAL A 218 42.30 14.39 5.98
CA VAL A 218 42.64 14.63 4.57
C VAL A 218 42.96 16.09 4.33
N VAL A 219 42.09 17.00 4.79
CA VAL A 219 42.20 18.42 4.42
C VAL A 219 43.32 19.11 5.18
N VAL A 220 43.48 18.88 6.48
CA VAL A 220 44.58 19.47 7.27
C VAL A 220 45.96 19.09 6.72
N PRO A 221 46.29 17.80 6.51
CA PRO A 221 47.59 17.44 5.94
C PRO A 221 47.73 17.91 4.49
N SER A 222 46.68 17.84 3.66
CA SER A 222 46.74 18.37 2.29
C SER A 222 46.99 19.88 2.26
N ARG A 223 46.39 20.64 3.18
CA ARG A 223 46.59 22.09 3.31
C ARG A 223 48.00 22.41 3.81
N TYR A 224 48.55 21.56 4.67
CA TYR A 224 49.96 21.62 5.08
C TYR A 224 50.89 21.37 3.89
N VAL A 225 50.69 20.28 3.15
CA VAL A 225 51.47 19.96 1.94
C VAL A 225 51.37 21.10 0.91
N TYR A 226 50.16 21.64 0.70
CA TYR A 226 49.97 22.79 -0.19
C TYR A 226 50.78 24.00 0.27
N ARG A 227 50.75 24.33 1.56
CA ARG A 227 51.42 25.53 2.08
C ARG A 227 52.94 25.39 2.13
N PHE A 228 53.45 24.22 2.46
CA PHE A 228 54.89 23.98 2.67
C PHE A 228 55.61 23.47 1.43
N VAL A 229 54.94 22.76 0.53
CA VAL A 229 55.57 22.17 -0.66
C VAL A 229 55.07 22.87 -1.92
N LEU A 230 53.76 22.93 -2.11
CA LEU A 230 53.21 23.40 -3.39
C LEU A 230 53.38 24.91 -3.58
N LYS A 231 53.16 25.71 -2.53
CA LYS A 231 53.34 27.17 -2.59
C LYS A 231 54.78 27.58 -2.95
N PRO A 232 55.84 27.08 -2.28
CA PRO A 232 57.21 27.44 -2.68
C PRO A 232 57.57 26.88 -4.07
N VAL A 233 57.10 25.68 -4.43
CA VAL A 233 57.34 25.13 -5.77
C VAL A 233 56.67 25.98 -6.85
N LEU A 234 55.42 26.41 -6.67
CA LEU A 234 54.72 27.26 -7.62
C LEU A 234 55.33 28.66 -7.71
N VAL A 235 55.78 29.23 -6.59
CA VAL A 235 56.51 30.51 -6.61
C VAL A 235 57.84 30.35 -7.34
N GLY A 236 58.60 29.28 -7.06
CA GLY A 236 59.84 28.98 -7.77
C GLY A 236 59.61 28.78 -9.26
N LEU A 237 58.58 28.01 -9.63
CA LEU A 237 58.20 27.79 -11.03
C LEU A 237 57.76 29.09 -11.70
N ALA A 238 57.02 29.95 -11.01
CA ALA A 238 56.63 31.26 -11.54
C ALA A 238 57.85 32.17 -11.76
N VAL A 239 58.82 32.16 -10.85
CA VAL A 239 60.09 32.90 -11.02
C VAL A 239 60.87 32.35 -12.21
N VAL A 240 61.01 31.03 -12.33
CA VAL A 240 61.70 30.40 -13.47
C VAL A 240 60.96 30.69 -14.78
N TRP A 241 59.64 30.58 -14.80
CA TRP A 241 58.81 30.87 -15.97
C TRP A 241 58.92 32.34 -16.39
N THR A 242 58.86 33.26 -15.44
CA THR A 242 59.02 34.69 -15.71
C THR A 242 60.44 35.03 -16.15
N ALA A 243 61.46 34.31 -15.70
CA ALA A 243 62.83 34.50 -16.17
C ALA A 243 63.08 33.86 -17.55
N VAL A 244 62.51 32.69 -17.82
CA VAL A 244 62.82 31.89 -19.03
C VAL A 244 61.87 32.18 -20.18
N VAL A 245 60.57 32.32 -19.92
CA VAL A 245 59.56 32.39 -20.99
C VAL A 245 59.15 33.82 -21.31
N VAL A 246 59.05 34.69 -20.30
CA VAL A 246 58.62 36.07 -20.54
C VAL A 246 59.59 36.85 -21.42
N PRO A 247 60.93 36.77 -21.26
CA PRO A 247 61.86 37.48 -22.14
C PRO A 247 61.78 37.06 -23.61
N PRO A 248 61.84 35.76 -23.98
CA PRO A 248 61.73 35.37 -25.38
C PRO A 248 60.34 35.64 -25.93
N PHE A 249 59.27 35.44 -25.15
CA PHE A 249 57.92 35.74 -25.63
C PHE A 249 57.70 37.23 -25.85
N ARG A 250 58.22 38.07 -24.94
CA ARG A 250 58.17 39.53 -25.09
C ARG A 250 59.03 40.00 -26.27
N TRP A 251 60.14 39.32 -26.53
CA TRP A 251 60.94 39.54 -27.73
C TRP A 251 60.17 39.17 -28.99
N THR A 252 59.62 37.95 -29.08
CA THR A 252 58.85 37.47 -30.25
C THR A 252 57.62 38.33 -30.49
N TYR A 253 56.90 38.71 -29.43
CA TYR A 253 55.75 39.59 -29.53
C TYR A 253 56.14 40.96 -30.12
N ARG A 254 57.20 41.57 -29.60
CA ARG A 254 57.68 42.87 -30.10
C ARG A 254 58.28 42.78 -31.50
N ARG A 255 58.96 41.68 -31.84
CA ARG A 255 59.72 41.55 -33.08
C ARG A 255 58.89 41.02 -34.25
N VAL A 256 57.93 40.14 -33.99
CA VAL A 256 57.18 39.40 -35.03
C VAL A 256 55.70 39.77 -35.02
N LEU A 257 55.04 39.69 -33.87
CA LEU A 257 53.60 39.90 -33.79
C LEU A 257 53.20 41.37 -33.94
N LEU A 258 53.97 42.29 -33.36
CA LEU A 258 53.70 43.72 -33.47
C LEU A 258 53.72 44.23 -34.94
N PRO A 259 54.74 43.91 -35.76
CA PRO A 259 54.71 44.32 -37.16
C PRO A 259 53.64 43.59 -37.96
N MET A 260 53.41 42.29 -37.74
CA MET A 260 52.32 41.58 -38.42
C MET A 260 50.95 42.17 -38.09
N ASN A 261 50.72 42.59 -36.84
CA ASN A 261 49.46 43.22 -36.46
C ASN A 261 49.29 44.59 -37.12
N ARG A 262 50.38 45.36 -37.30
CA ARG A 262 50.36 46.60 -38.08
C ARG A 262 50.03 46.33 -39.55
N PHE A 263 50.69 45.34 -40.17
CA PHE A 263 50.38 44.94 -41.54
C PHE A 263 48.92 44.47 -41.70
N ALA A 264 48.42 43.67 -40.76
CA ALA A 264 47.03 43.22 -40.78
C ALA A 264 46.06 44.40 -40.63
N ALA A 265 46.35 45.36 -39.75
CA ALA A 265 45.56 46.57 -39.60
C ALA A 265 45.57 47.43 -40.87
N ASP A 266 46.73 47.59 -41.52
CA ASP A 266 46.87 48.35 -42.77
C ASP A 266 46.11 47.68 -43.93
N ILE A 267 46.18 46.34 -44.04
CA ILE A 267 45.44 45.58 -45.06
C ILE A 267 43.93 45.68 -44.81
N MET A 268 43.46 45.49 -43.57
CA MET A 268 42.05 45.64 -43.22
C MET A 268 41.56 47.07 -43.49
N GLY A 269 42.37 48.08 -43.17
CA GLY A 269 42.08 49.47 -43.52
C GLY A 269 41.99 49.72 -45.02
N ALA A 270 42.89 49.13 -45.81
CA ALA A 270 42.88 49.28 -47.27
C ALA A 270 41.72 48.54 -47.96
N VAL A 271 41.32 47.38 -47.45
CA VAL A 271 40.23 46.55 -48.03
C VAL A 271 38.85 47.07 -47.65
N PHE A 272 38.67 47.52 -46.40
CA PHE A 272 37.36 47.92 -45.88
C PHE A 272 37.16 49.44 -45.74
N GLY A 273 38.20 50.26 -45.98
CA GLY A 273 38.16 51.72 -45.84
C GLY A 273 37.92 52.50 -47.14
N ARG A 274 37.42 51.85 -48.20
CA ARG A 274 36.97 52.48 -49.45
C ARG A 274 35.48 52.28 -49.67
#